data_AF-A0A835H039-F1
#
_entry.id   AF-A0A835H039-F1
#
_cell.length_a   1.000
_cell.length_b   1.000
_cell.length_c   1.000
_cell.angle_alpha   90.00
_cell.angle_beta   90.00
_cell.angle_gamma   90.00
#
_symmetry.space_group_name_H-M   'P 1'
#
loop_
_entity.id
_entity.type
_entity.pdbx_description
1 polymer ?
#
loop_
_entity_poly.entity_id
_entity_poly.type
_entity_poly.pdbx_seq_one_letter_code
_entity_poly.pdbx_strand_id
1 'polypeptide(L)'
;MYPIVNLRYHKMDLHWYLRTLEEVVIRVLSSTFCIKATRLEGLTGVWVGNQKLAAIGIRVSRWVTYHGLALNVTRLVSVPTDSPMWHKEP
;
A
#
# COMPACT_ATOMS: atom_id res chain seq x y z
N MET A 1 6.82 6.08 6.04
CA MET A 1 6.77 5.35 7.32
C MET A 1 7.86 4.29 7.32
N TYR A 2 8.60 4.18 8.43
CA TYR A 2 9.67 3.19 8.59
C TYR A 2 9.42 2.28 9.81
N PRO A 3 8.67 1.18 9.66
CA PRO A 3 8.41 0.27 10.77
C PRO A 3 9.67 -0.55 11.06
N ILE A 4 10.23 -0.36 12.27
CA ILE A 4 11.37 -1.12 12.78
C ILE A 4 10.81 -2.25 13.65
N VAL A 5 10.79 -3.46 13.10
CA VAL A 5 10.15 -4.64 13.69
C VAL A 5 11.16 -5.79 13.71
N ASN A 6 11.23 -6.52 14.82
CA ASN A 6 12.00 -7.74 14.92
C ASN A 6 11.15 -8.95 14.49
N LEU A 7 11.40 -9.45 13.29
CA LEU A 7 10.64 -10.54 12.66
C LEU A 7 10.77 -11.88 13.39
N ARG A 8 11.74 -12.04 14.31
CA ARG A 8 11.87 -13.26 15.13
C ARG A 8 10.68 -13.49 16.05
N TYR A 9 10.02 -12.42 16.49
CA TYR A 9 8.82 -12.50 17.35
C TYR A 9 7.52 -12.62 16.56
N HIS A 10 7.61 -12.66 15.23
CA HIS A 10 6.46 -12.76 14.34
C HIS A 10 6.67 -13.93 13.39
N LYS A 11 7.04 -13.63 12.15
CA LYS A 11 7.35 -14.61 11.12
C LYS A 11 8.63 -14.18 10.42
N MET A 12 9.61 -15.07 10.36
CA MET A 12 10.88 -14.86 9.64
C MET A 12 10.70 -15.04 8.12
N ASP A 13 9.82 -14.24 7.54
CA ASP A 13 9.42 -14.30 6.14
C ASP A 13 9.28 -12.88 5.57
N LEU A 14 10.19 -12.53 4.67
CA LEU A 14 10.27 -11.20 4.09
C LEU A 14 9.13 -10.92 3.11
N HIS A 15 8.69 -11.94 2.35
CA HIS A 15 7.58 -11.80 1.42
C HIS A 15 6.30 -11.57 2.19
N TRP A 16 6.05 -12.34 3.25
CA TRP A 16 4.92 -12.13 4.14
C TRP A 16 4.91 -10.73 4.73
N TYR A 17 6.05 -10.25 5.24
CA TYR A 17 6.13 -8.91 5.84
C TYR A 17 5.86 -7.81 4.80
N LEU A 18 6.46 -7.91 3.60
CA LEU A 18 6.22 -6.96 2.52
C LEU A 18 4.75 -6.94 2.08
N ARG A 19 4.14 -8.11 1.87
CA ARG A 19 2.72 -8.23 1.50
C ARG A 19 1.79 -7.71 2.61
N THR A 20 2.19 -7.86 3.87
CA THR A 20 1.46 -7.30 5.02
C THR A 20 1.49 -5.78 5.01
N LEU A 21 2.63 -5.16 4.69
CA LEU A 21 2.71 -3.69 4.55
C LEU A 21 1.85 -3.18 3.40
N GLU A 22 1.82 -3.89 2.26
CA GLU A 22 0.89 -3.56 1.15
C GLU A 22 -0.57 -3.65 1.60
N GLU A 23 -0.92 -4.67 2.39
CA GLU A 23 -2.29 -4.86 2.89
C GLU A 23 -2.73 -3.71 3.79
N VAL A 24 -1.85 -3.28 4.71
CA VAL A 24 -2.14 -2.14 5.60
C VAL A 24 -2.48 -0.90 4.78
N VAL A 25 -1.70 -0.60 3.74
CA VAL A 25 -1.96 0.56 2.88
C VAL A 25 -3.28 0.41 2.14
N ILE A 26 -3.55 -0.75 1.52
CA ILE A 26 -4.82 -1.01 0.80
C ILE A 26 -6.02 -0.84 1.73
N ARG A 27 -5.95 -1.40 2.95
CA ARG A 27 -7.02 -1.30 3.94
C ARG A 27 -7.28 0.13 4.37
N VAL A 28 -6.23 0.91 4.67
CA VAL A 28 -6.36 2.33 5.05
C VAL A 28 -6.99 3.14 3.91
N LEU A 29 -6.54 2.93 2.68
CA LEU A 29 -7.09 3.61 1.49
C LEU A 29 -8.58 3.28 1.29
N SER A 30 -8.95 2.01 1.46
CA SER A 30 -10.34 1.58 1.35
C SER A 30 -11.21 2.13 2.48
N SER A 31 -10.76 2.07 3.74
CA SER A 31 -11.59 2.42 4.90
C SER A 31 -11.72 3.93 5.13
N THR A 32 -10.68 4.70 4.81
CA THR A 32 -10.62 6.13 5.17
C THR A 32 -10.94 7.03 3.98
N PHE A 33 -10.66 6.57 2.76
CA PHE A 33 -10.78 7.39 1.55
C PHE A 33 -11.68 6.78 0.48
N CYS A 34 -12.24 5.58 0.71
CA CYS A 34 -13.02 4.83 -0.28
C CYS A 34 -12.26 4.60 -1.62
N ILE A 35 -10.93 4.57 -1.57
CA ILE A 35 -10.08 4.37 -2.74
C ILE A 35 -9.84 2.87 -2.94
N LYS A 36 -10.20 2.36 -4.12
CA LYS A 36 -9.92 0.97 -4.51
C LYS A 36 -8.49 0.84 -5.01
N ALA A 37 -7.61 0.37 -4.14
CA ALA A 37 -6.20 0.10 -4.44
C ALA A 37 -5.91 -1.40 -4.53
N THR A 38 -4.90 -1.77 -5.33
CA THR A 38 -4.53 -3.16 -5.60
C THR A 38 -3.03 -3.37 -5.56
N ARG A 39 -2.64 -4.65 -5.54
CA ARG A 39 -1.27 -5.10 -5.85
C ARG A 39 -1.19 -5.43 -7.34
N LEU A 40 -0.04 -5.19 -7.96
CA LEU A 40 0.25 -5.70 -9.29
C LEU A 40 1.22 -6.87 -9.18
N GLU A 41 0.93 -7.96 -9.87
CA GLU A 41 1.79 -9.14 -9.87
C GLU A 41 3.18 -8.79 -10.41
N GLY A 42 4.23 -9.33 -9.76
CA GLY A 42 5.62 -9.02 -10.08
C GLY A 42 6.11 -7.62 -9.65
N LEU A 43 5.24 -6.72 -9.21
CA LEU A 43 5.60 -5.36 -8.80
C LEU A 43 5.30 -5.11 -7.32
N THR A 44 6.26 -4.53 -6.61
CA THR A 44 6.07 -4.14 -5.21
C THR A 44 5.38 -2.79 -5.07
N GLY A 45 4.55 -2.69 -4.03
CA GLY A 45 3.82 -1.48 -3.68
C GLY A 45 2.34 -1.56 -4.00
N VAL A 46 1.66 -0.43 -3.80
CA VAL A 46 0.20 -0.33 -3.92
C VAL A 46 -0.15 0.63 -5.05
N TRP A 47 -1.15 0.25 -5.83
CA TRP A 47 -1.52 0.86 -7.10
C TRP A 47 -2.99 1.23 -7.13
N VAL A 48 -3.33 2.27 -7.89
CA VAL A 48 -4.70 2.64 -8.24
C VAL A 48 -4.75 2.75 -9.75
N GLY A 49 -5.48 1.83 -10.40
CA GLY A 49 -5.35 1.60 -11.84
C GLY A 49 -3.89 1.29 -12.20
N ASN A 50 -3.30 2.08 -13.10
CA ASN A 50 -1.91 1.94 -13.55
C ASN A 50 -0.92 2.86 -12.81
N GLN A 51 -1.38 3.60 -11.79
CA GLN A 51 -0.54 4.57 -11.07
C GLN A 51 -0.10 4.01 -9.72
N LYS A 52 1.21 4.08 -9.43
CA LYS A 52 1.77 3.67 -8.14
C LYS A 52 1.46 4.73 -7.09
N LEU A 53 0.65 4.35 -6.11
CA LEU A 53 0.25 5.23 -5.01
C LEU A 53 1.18 5.09 -3.80
N ALA A 54 1.65 3.87 -3.50
CA ALA A 54 2.63 3.65 -2.44
C ALA A 54 3.81 2.80 -2.93
N ALA A 55 5.03 3.27 -2.67
CA ALA A 55 6.24 2.50 -2.85
C ALA A 55 6.59 1.78 -1.55
N ILE A 56 7.00 0.52 -1.64
CA ILE A 56 7.41 -0.29 -0.49
C ILE A 56 8.78 -0.88 -0.79
N GLY A 57 9.73 -0.55 0.08
CA GLY A 57 11.09 -1.01 0.03
C GLY A 57 11.57 -1.25 1.44
N ILE A 58 11.92 -2.49 1.74
CA ILE A 58 12.39 -2.92 3.05
C ILE A 58 13.81 -3.44 2.94
N ARG A 59 14.59 -3.20 3.98
CA ARG A 59 15.86 -3.88 4.21
C ARG A 59 15.73 -4.64 5.52
N VAL A 60 16.29 -5.84 5.59
CA VAL A 60 16.33 -6.61 6.83
C VAL A 60 17.76 -6.97 7.17
N SER A 61 18.15 -6.72 8.42
CA SER A 61 19.45 -7.12 8.97
C SER A 61 19.22 -7.81 10.31
N ARG A 62 19.80 -9.00 10.49
CA ARG A 62 19.62 -9.82 11.71
C ARG A 62 18.15 -10.06 12.11
N TRP A 63 17.24 -10.06 11.14
CA TRP A 63 15.77 -10.14 11.30
C TRP A 63 15.09 -8.88 11.85
N VAL A 64 15.79 -7.74 11.88
CA VAL A 64 15.22 -6.43 12.19
C VAL A 64 15.00 -5.65 10.88
N THR A 65 13.81 -5.09 10.71
CA THR A 65 13.42 -4.35 9.50
C THR A 65 13.89 -2.89 9.55
N TYR A 66 14.24 -2.38 8.37
CA TYR A 66 14.64 -1.00 8.10
C TYR A 66 13.96 -0.53 6.82
N HIS A 67 13.89 0.79 6.62
CA HIS A 67 13.01 1.42 5.62
C HIS A 67 11.56 1.01 5.85
N GLY A 68 10.75 0.91 4.80
CA GLY A 68 9.31 0.69 4.93
C GLY A 68 8.55 1.12 3.69
N LEU A 69 7.56 1.99 3.88
CA LEU A 69 6.67 2.45 2.81
C LEU A 69 6.64 3.97 2.70
N ALA A 70 6.48 4.45 1.48
CA ALA A 70 6.21 5.84 1.15
C ALA A 70 4.86 5.92 0.43
N LEU A 71 3.92 6.69 0.99
CA LEU A 71 2.59 6.90 0.43
C LEU A 71 2.51 8.31 -0.16
N ASN A 72 2.08 8.43 -1.41
CA ASN A 72 1.86 9.73 -2.05
C ASN A 72 0.51 10.30 -1.59
N VAL A 73 0.53 11.35 -0.75
CA VAL A 73 -0.70 11.95 -0.16
C VAL A 73 -1.18 13.20 -0.91
N THR A 74 -0.26 13.97 -1.52
CA THR A 74 -0.58 15.22 -2.24
C THR A 74 -0.73 15.06 -3.75
N ARG A 75 -0.52 13.85 -4.28
CA ARG A 75 -0.66 13.62 -5.72
C ARG A 75 -2.13 13.30 -6.02
N LEU A 76 -2.79 14.20 -6.76
CA LEU A 76 -4.00 13.89 -7.52
C LEU A 76 -3.66 12.71 -8.43
N VAL A 77 -3.89 11.49 -7.95
CA VAL A 77 -4.14 10.35 -8.82
C VAL A 77 -5.49 10.69 -9.44
N SER A 78 -5.52 10.91 -10.76
CA SER A 78 -6.76 11.04 -11.49
C SER A 78 -7.63 9.82 -11.17
N VAL A 79 -8.60 10.01 -10.28
CA VAL A 79 -9.66 9.04 -10.06
C VAL A 79 -10.38 8.95 -11.40
N PRO A 80 -10.55 7.76 -12.00
CA PRO A 80 -11.34 7.63 -13.21
C PRO A 80 -12.69 8.29 -12.99
N THR A 81 -13.02 9.29 -13.82
CA THR A 81 -14.26 10.08 -13.76
C THR A 81 -15.51 9.24 -14.03
N ASP A 82 -15.35 7.96 -14.38
CA ASP A 82 -16.43 7.07 -14.78
C ASP A 82 -17.01 6.25 -13.61
N SER A 83 -16.87 6.71 -12.36
CA SER A 83 -17.59 6.11 -11.23
C SER A 83 -19.08 6.45 -11.33
N PRO A 84 -19.98 5.46 -11.53
CA PRO A 84 -21.42 5.71 -11.69
C PRO A 84 -22.12 6.15 -10.38
N MET A 85 -21.36 6.43 -9.32
CA MET A 85 -21.89 6.79 -7.99
C MET A 85 -22.33 8.26 -7.87
N TRP A 86 -22.05 9.12 -8.85
CA TRP A 86 -22.39 10.55 -8.78
C TRP A 86 -23.52 10.98 -9.72
N HIS A 87 -24.24 10.04 -10.34
CA HIS A 87 -25.49 10.31 -11.06
C HIS A 87 -26.70 9.78 -10.29
N LYS A 88 -27.02 10.38 -9.15
CA LYS A 88 -28.39 10.43 -8.63
C LYS A 88 -28.68 11.81 -8.06
N GLU A 89 -29.17 12.64 -8.99
CA GLU A 89 -29.97 13.86 -8.82
C GLU A 89 -31.27 13.60 -8.04
N PRO A 90 -32.02 14.63 -7.60
CA PRO A 90 -32.09 16.01 -8.12
C PRO A 90 -31.61 17.13 -7.19
#